data_AF-A0A8T5E964-F1
#
_entry.id   AF-A0A8T5E964-F1
#
_cell.length_a   1.000
_cell.length_b   1.000
_cell.length_c   1.000
_cell.angle_alpha   90.00
_cell.angle_beta   90.00
_cell.angle_gamma   90.00
#
_symmetry.space_group_name_H-M   'P 1'
#
loop_
_entity.id
_entity.type
_entity.pdbx_description
1 polymer ?
#
loop_
_entity_poly.entity_id
_entity_poly.type
_entity_poly.pdbx_seq_one_letter_code
_entity_poly.pdbx_strand_id
1 'polypeptide(L)'
;MKKHMVEKDGIYGALIMAAKNPNTDSSKNLAKAGLNFQYKKNQIMEQYVIPVNGGIYQVQVLDFLGDQYGLEGVMAMGVNTNGDEMNNVLDFLLTTAGIVPLDQEVFNGNPLKEKYTEVLEKMVTDYANTLVINTPDTVN
;
A
#
# COMPACT_ATOMS: atom_id res chain seq x y z
N MET A 1 -12.41 7.56 3.10
CA MET A 1 -11.02 8.10 3.16
C MET A 1 -10.58 8.36 1.73
N LYS A 2 -9.97 9.52 1.42
CA LYS A 2 -9.61 9.84 0.03
C LYS A 2 -8.25 9.24 -0.31
N LYS A 3 -8.19 8.57 -1.46
CA LYS A 3 -7.01 7.84 -1.96
C LYS A 3 -6.64 8.39 -3.32
N HIS A 4 -5.37 8.28 -3.70
CA HIS A 4 -4.98 8.47 -5.08
C HIS A 4 -5.16 7.15 -5.83
N MET A 5 -5.89 7.20 -6.93
CA MET A 5 -6.32 6.02 -7.69
C MET A 5 -5.68 6.05 -9.07
N VAL A 6 -5.21 4.90 -9.52
CA VAL A 6 -4.72 4.66 -10.89
C VAL A 6 -5.47 3.46 -11.45
N GLU A 7 -5.91 3.53 -12.69
CA GLU A 7 -6.50 2.40 -13.40
C GLU A 7 -5.80 2.23 -14.74
N LYS A 8 -5.39 1.00 -15.06
CA LYS A 8 -4.78 0.66 -16.33
C LYS A 8 -5.09 -0.78 -16.70
N ASP A 9 -5.63 -1.00 -17.89
CA ASP A 9 -5.90 -2.34 -18.44
C ASP A 9 -6.73 -3.25 -17.50
N GLY A 10 -7.70 -2.66 -16.79
CA GLY A 10 -8.54 -3.38 -15.81
C GLY A 10 -7.84 -3.70 -14.48
N ILE A 11 -6.64 -3.17 -14.26
CA ILE A 11 -5.92 -3.23 -12.98
C ILE A 11 -6.10 -1.91 -12.24
N TYR A 12 -6.53 -2.02 -11.00
CA TYR A 12 -6.77 -0.90 -10.09
C TYR A 12 -5.62 -0.80 -9.09
N GLY A 13 -5.04 0.39 -9.00
CA GLY A 13 -4.06 0.77 -8.01
C GLY A 13 -4.60 1.86 -7.08
N ALA A 14 -4.25 1.80 -5.80
CA ALA A 14 -4.39 2.97 -4.92
C ALA A 14 -3.15 3.24 -4.10
N LEU A 15 -3.05 4.50 -3.69
CA LEU A 15 -2.04 5.06 -2.81
C LEU A 15 -2.71 5.91 -1.73
N ILE A 16 -2.29 5.69 -0.49
CA ILE A 16 -2.71 6.43 0.71
C ILE A 16 -1.45 6.84 1.47
N MET A 17 -1.44 8.09 1.92
CA MET A 17 -0.52 8.54 2.96
C MET A 17 -1.23 8.52 4.30
N ALA A 18 -0.52 8.02 5.31
CA ALA A 18 -1.06 7.78 6.62
C ALA A 18 -0.01 8.09 7.69
N ALA A 19 -0.40 8.01 8.96
CA ALA A 19 0.47 8.19 10.11
C ALA A 19 0.36 7.00 11.06
N LYS A 20 1.49 6.67 11.67
CA LYS A 20 1.64 5.61 12.67
C LYS A 20 2.23 6.23 13.94
N ASN A 21 1.68 5.88 15.10
CA ASN A 21 2.36 6.18 16.35
C ASN A 21 3.58 5.25 16.47
N PRO A 22 4.81 5.75 16.71
CA PRO A 22 6.02 4.92 16.76
C PRO A 22 5.94 3.75 17.75
N ASN A 23 5.13 3.88 18.80
CA ASN A 23 4.91 2.83 19.80
C ASN A 23 3.93 1.73 19.36
N THR A 24 3.33 1.87 18.17
CA THR A 24 2.40 0.88 17.61
C THR A 24 3.19 -0.24 16.96
N ASP A 25 3.00 -1.46 17.47
CA ASP A 25 3.55 -2.67 16.85
C ASP A 25 2.61 -3.18 15.74
N SER A 26 2.69 -2.53 14.58
CA SER A 26 1.88 -2.86 13.41
C SER A 26 2.11 -4.30 12.93
N SER A 27 3.34 -4.80 13.02
CA SER A 27 3.68 -6.18 12.67
C SER A 27 2.90 -7.19 13.51
N LYS A 28 2.85 -6.98 14.83
CA LYS A 28 2.11 -7.83 15.76
C LYS A 28 0.60 -7.72 15.54
N ASN A 29 0.09 -6.54 15.25
CA ASN A 29 -1.34 -6.37 14.98
C ASN A 29 -1.77 -7.09 13.69
N LEU A 30 -0.99 -6.96 12.62
CA LEU A 30 -1.21 -7.69 11.36
C LEU A 30 -1.11 -9.21 11.57
N ALA A 31 -0.12 -9.69 12.33
CA ALA A 31 0.05 -11.10 12.62
C ALA A 31 -1.12 -11.66 13.45
N LYS A 32 -1.63 -10.91 14.43
CA LYS A 32 -2.83 -11.28 15.21
C LYS A 32 -4.09 -11.41 14.35
N ALA A 33 -4.18 -10.65 13.26
CA ALA A 33 -5.26 -10.75 12.30
C ALA A 33 -5.11 -11.93 11.33
N GLY A 34 -4.04 -12.74 11.47
CA GLY A 34 -3.79 -13.91 10.63
C GLY A 34 -3.26 -13.57 9.24
N LEU A 35 -2.77 -12.35 9.02
CA LEU A 35 -2.22 -11.93 7.72
C LEU A 35 -0.80 -12.45 7.55
N ASN A 36 -0.55 -13.09 6.41
CA ASN A 36 0.79 -13.44 5.98
C ASN A 36 1.43 -12.23 5.29
N PHE A 37 2.56 -11.76 5.82
CA PHE A 37 3.28 -10.64 5.23
C PHE A 37 4.79 -10.86 5.24
N GLN A 38 5.46 -10.32 4.23
CA GLN A 38 6.92 -10.23 4.23
C GLN A 38 7.33 -8.93 4.92
N TYR A 39 8.19 -9.06 5.94
CA TYR A 39 8.80 -7.92 6.62
C TYR A 39 10.21 -7.67 6.08
N LYS A 40 10.47 -6.44 5.60
CA LYS A 40 11.81 -6.00 5.18
C LYS A 40 12.17 -4.73 5.94
N LYS A 41 13.34 -4.73 6.60
CA LYS A 41 13.91 -3.56 7.28
C LYS A 41 15.17 -3.10 6.54
N ASN A 42 15.01 -2.23 5.54
CA ASN A 42 16.10 -1.63 4.74
C ASN A 42 15.72 -0.18 4.44
N GLN A 43 16.59 0.84 4.67
CA GLN A 43 16.45 2.30 4.39
C GLN A 43 15.12 3.01 4.75
N ILE A 44 13.98 2.36 4.48
CA ILE A 44 12.63 2.44 5.05
C ILE A 44 12.63 1.80 6.44
N MET A 45 11.87 2.38 7.39
CA MET A 45 11.82 1.90 8.78
C MET A 45 11.18 0.51 8.87
N GLU A 46 10.07 0.31 8.16
CA GLU A 46 9.34 -0.96 8.08
C GLU A 46 8.67 -1.10 6.71
N GLN A 47 8.71 -2.29 6.10
CA GLN A 47 7.92 -2.60 4.91
C GLN A 47 7.17 -3.91 5.09
N TYR A 48 5.88 -3.90 4.76
CA TYR A 48 4.98 -5.04 4.74
C TYR A 48 4.50 -5.28 3.33
N VAL A 49 4.62 -6.51 2.81
CA VAL A 49 4.01 -6.93 1.53
C VAL A 49 3.00 -8.03 1.80
N ILE A 50 1.75 -7.81 1.40
CA ILE A 50 0.59 -8.63 1.78
C ILE A 50 -0.17 -9.05 0.50
N PRO A 51 -0.10 -10.32 0.10
CA PRO A 51 -0.94 -10.85 -0.97
C PRO A 51 -2.35 -11.15 -0.44
N VAL A 52 -3.39 -10.55 -1.01
CA VAL A 52 -4.79 -10.75 -0.58
C VAL A 52 -5.70 -10.80 -1.80
N ASN A 53 -6.53 -11.85 -1.93
CA ASN A 53 -7.57 -12.00 -2.96
C ASN A 53 -7.12 -11.65 -4.38
N GLY A 54 -5.97 -12.18 -4.80
CA GLY A 54 -5.42 -11.86 -6.13
C GLY A 54 -4.86 -10.45 -6.24
N GLY A 55 -4.74 -9.66 -5.18
CA GLY A 55 -4.04 -8.39 -5.17
C GLY A 55 -2.71 -8.44 -4.40
N ILE A 56 -1.87 -7.44 -4.62
CA ILE A 56 -0.63 -7.23 -3.87
C ILE A 56 -0.69 -5.86 -3.20
N TYR A 57 -0.55 -5.85 -1.89
CA TYR A 57 -0.61 -4.63 -1.07
C TYR A 57 0.72 -4.43 -0.36
N GLN A 58 1.13 -3.17 -0.24
CA GLN A 58 2.39 -2.78 0.36
C GLN A 58 2.18 -1.61 1.31
N VAL A 59 2.70 -1.73 2.54
CA VAL A 59 2.72 -0.65 3.54
C VAL A 59 4.17 -0.35 3.87
N GLN A 60 4.60 0.91 3.71
CA GLN A 60 5.94 1.39 4.03
C GLN A 60 5.88 2.46 5.11
N VAL A 61 6.67 2.30 6.18
CA VAL A 61 6.81 3.26 7.28
C VAL A 61 8.08 4.09 7.06
N LEU A 62 7.95 5.41 7.16
CA LEU A 62 8.91 6.44 6.82
C LEU A 62 8.99 7.49 7.93
N ASP A 63 10.08 8.25 7.99
CA ASP A 63 10.35 9.21 9.06
C ASP A 63 9.90 10.66 8.75
N PHE A 64 9.00 10.87 7.78
CA PHE A 64 8.69 12.25 7.31
C PHE A 64 7.76 13.05 8.25
N LEU A 65 7.20 12.43 9.30
CA LEU A 65 6.39 13.11 10.31
C LEU A 65 7.10 13.21 11.68
N GLY A 66 8.29 12.61 11.82
CA GLY A 66 8.96 12.41 13.11
C GLY A 66 9.30 13.73 13.80
N ASP A 67 9.99 14.61 13.08
CA ASP A 67 10.51 15.88 13.62
C ASP A 67 9.42 16.87 14.03
N GLN A 68 8.26 16.84 13.37
CA GLN A 68 7.21 17.83 13.58
C GLN A 68 6.12 17.35 14.54
N TYR A 69 5.79 16.05 14.52
CA TYR A 69 4.63 15.52 15.21
C TYR A 69 4.95 14.36 16.17
N GLY A 70 6.20 13.87 16.17
CA GLY A 70 6.54 12.64 16.91
C GLY A 70 5.82 11.40 16.38
N LEU A 71 5.43 11.43 15.09
CA LEU A 71 4.73 10.36 14.40
C LEU A 71 5.61 9.79 13.29
N GLU A 72 5.35 8.55 12.90
CA GLU A 72 5.91 7.98 11.67
C GLU A 72 4.94 8.22 10.52
N GLY A 73 5.48 8.61 9.37
CA GLY A 73 4.73 8.70 8.13
C GLY A 73 4.58 7.31 7.48
N VAL A 74 3.48 7.07 6.79
CA VAL A 74 3.21 5.79 6.14
C VAL A 74 2.77 6.01 4.70
N MET A 75 3.33 5.23 3.78
CA MET A 75 2.87 5.11 2.40
C MET A 75 2.30 3.72 2.20
N ALA A 76 0.97 3.63 2.05
CA ALA A 76 0.27 2.39 1.82
C ALA A 76 -0.29 2.37 0.39
N MET A 77 0.00 1.31 -0.34
CA MET A 77 -0.41 1.14 -1.72
C MET A 77 -0.85 -0.28 -1.99
N GLY A 78 -1.63 -0.48 -3.04
CA GLY A 78 -2.03 -1.81 -3.45
C GLY A 78 -2.51 -1.84 -4.88
N VAL A 79 -2.46 -3.03 -5.48
CA VAL A 79 -2.96 -3.33 -6.81
C VAL A 79 -3.85 -4.55 -6.79
N ASN A 80 -4.96 -4.53 -7.54
CA ASN A 80 -5.90 -5.64 -7.69
C ASN A 80 -6.66 -5.52 -9.03
N THR A 81 -7.16 -6.63 -9.56
CA THR A 81 -8.09 -6.66 -10.71
C THR A 81 -9.50 -6.21 -10.33
N ASN A 82 -9.83 -6.16 -9.04
CA ASN A 82 -11.12 -5.69 -8.52
C ASN A 82 -10.95 -4.36 -7.75
N GLY A 83 -11.53 -3.27 -8.27
CA GLY A 83 -11.42 -1.94 -7.69
C GLY A 83 -12.06 -1.78 -6.30
N ASP A 84 -13.15 -2.51 -6.03
CA ASP A 84 -13.81 -2.49 -4.72
C ASP A 84 -12.98 -3.22 -3.68
N GLU A 85 -12.42 -4.38 -4.04
CA GLU A 85 -11.50 -5.12 -3.18
C GLU A 85 -10.21 -4.36 -2.91
N MET A 86 -9.63 -3.75 -3.95
CA MET A 86 -8.48 -2.86 -3.81
C MET A 86 -8.76 -1.80 -2.72
N ASN A 87 -9.91 -1.13 -2.81
CA ASN A 87 -10.30 -0.11 -1.86
C ASN A 87 -10.48 -0.66 -0.45
N ASN A 88 -11.28 -1.70 -0.28
CA ASN A 88 -11.66 -2.22 1.03
C ASN A 88 -10.49 -2.89 1.76
N VAL A 89 -9.63 -3.61 1.04
CA VAL A 89 -8.47 -4.29 1.64
C VAL A 89 -7.47 -3.28 2.17
N LEU A 90 -7.17 -2.21 1.42
CA LEU A 90 -6.20 -1.22 1.88
C LEU A 90 -6.67 -0.52 3.17
N ASP A 91 -7.96 -0.22 3.28
CA ASP A 91 -8.56 0.37 4.49
C ASP A 91 -8.54 -0.60 5.68
N PHE A 92 -8.82 -1.87 5.41
CA PHE A 92 -8.73 -2.94 6.39
C PHE A 92 -7.30 -3.10 6.91
N LEU A 93 -6.30 -3.09 6.03
CA LEU A 93 -4.89 -3.24 6.39
C LEU A 93 -4.40 -2.11 7.28
N LEU A 94 -4.73 -0.86 6.93
CA LEU A 94 -4.37 0.31 7.72
C LEU A 94 -5.01 0.27 9.10
N THR A 95 -6.32 0.02 9.17
CA THR A 95 -7.05 -0.10 10.43
C THR A 95 -6.48 -1.21 11.31
N THR A 96 -6.23 -2.37 10.72
CA THR A 96 -5.66 -3.53 11.42
C THR A 96 -4.25 -3.23 11.93
N ALA A 97 -3.43 -2.55 11.13
CA ALA A 97 -2.07 -2.17 11.53
C ALA A 97 -2.02 -1.07 12.60
N GLY A 98 -3.16 -0.45 12.96
CA GLY A 98 -3.22 0.69 13.87
C GLY A 98 -2.69 1.98 13.23
N ILE A 99 -2.86 2.13 11.91
CA ILE A 99 -2.37 3.23 11.10
C ILE A 99 -3.55 4.10 10.66
N VAL A 100 -3.39 5.43 10.76
CA VAL A 100 -4.48 6.39 10.51
C VAL A 100 -4.20 7.18 9.23
N PRO A 101 -5.09 7.18 8.23
CA PRO A 101 -4.92 7.96 7.00
C PRO A 101 -4.83 9.46 7.27
N LEU A 102 -3.96 10.13 6.53
CA LEU A 102 -3.85 11.59 6.54
C LEU A 102 -4.85 12.22 5.59
N ASP A 103 -5.19 13.47 5.86
CA ASP A 103 -6.04 14.25 4.97
C ASP A 103 -5.38 14.53 3.62
N GLN A 104 -6.23 14.72 2.60
CA GLN A 104 -5.80 14.90 1.22
C GLN A 104 -4.93 16.16 1.01
N GLU A 105 -5.05 17.17 1.88
CA GLU A 105 -4.24 18.38 1.84
C GLU A 105 -2.77 18.09 2.17
N VAL A 106 -2.54 17.26 3.19
CA VAL A 106 -1.19 16.77 3.56
C VAL A 106 -0.62 15.94 2.42
N PHE A 107 -1.46 15.12 1.77
CA PHE A 107 -1.05 14.30 0.63
C PHE A 107 -0.65 15.13 -0.60
N ASN A 108 -1.43 16.15 -0.95
CA ASN A 108 -1.21 16.92 -2.18
C ASN A 108 -0.02 17.88 -2.09
N GLY A 109 0.34 18.35 -0.89
CA GLY A 109 1.50 19.21 -0.68
C GLY A 109 2.82 18.47 -0.45
N ASN A 110 2.80 17.13 -0.39
CA ASN A 110 3.97 16.36 0.02
C ASN A 110 4.77 15.87 -1.21
N PRO A 111 6.08 16.16 -1.32
CA PRO A 111 6.92 15.75 -2.44
C PRO A 111 7.05 14.22 -2.58
N LEU A 112 6.76 13.45 -1.52
CA LEU A 112 6.72 12.00 -1.60
C LEU A 112 5.56 11.50 -2.48
N LYS A 113 4.49 12.29 -2.66
CA LYS A 113 3.35 11.88 -3.49
C LYS A 113 3.79 11.49 -4.89
N GLU A 114 4.56 12.35 -5.57
CA GLU A 114 4.99 12.11 -6.96
C GLU A 114 5.83 10.83 -7.05
N LYS A 115 6.85 10.70 -6.19
CA LYS A 115 7.68 9.50 -6.10
C LYS A 115 6.85 8.23 -5.91
N TYR A 116 5.84 8.26 -5.05
CA TYR A 116 5.05 7.07 -4.74
C TYR A 116 3.92 6.83 -5.74
N THR A 117 3.46 7.86 -6.47
CA THR A 117 2.61 7.69 -7.65
C THR A 117 3.38 6.92 -8.74
N GLU A 118 4.64 7.26 -9.01
CA GLU A 118 5.48 6.52 -9.97
C GLU A 118 5.67 5.05 -9.53
N VAL A 119 5.89 4.81 -8.24
CA VAL A 119 5.97 3.45 -7.68
C VAL A 119 4.65 2.70 -7.88
N LEU A 120 3.51 3.34 -7.64
CA LEU A 120 2.18 2.73 -7.84
C LEU A 120 1.96 2.37 -9.32
N GLU A 121 2.26 3.27 -10.24
CA GLU A 121 2.11 3.04 -11.68
C GLU A 121 3.00 1.87 -12.17
N LYS A 122 4.22 1.78 -11.62
CA LYS A 122 5.10 0.65 -11.86
C LYS A 122 4.49 -0.65 -11.31
N MET A 123 3.96 -0.64 -10.09
CA MET A 123 3.30 -1.82 -9.50
C MET A 123 2.12 -2.29 -10.34
N VAL A 124 1.29 -1.37 -10.83
CA VAL A 124 0.16 -1.68 -11.72
C VAL A 124 0.65 -2.35 -13.00
N THR A 125 1.69 -1.79 -13.62
CA THR A 125 2.27 -2.34 -14.86
C THR A 125 2.93 -3.71 -14.64
N ASP A 126 3.72 -3.87 -13.57
CA ASP A 126 4.35 -5.14 -13.22
C ASP A 126 3.27 -6.23 -12.96
N TYR A 127 2.20 -5.87 -12.26
CA TYR A 127 1.11 -6.77 -11.93
C TYR A 127 0.29 -7.20 -13.16
N ALA A 128 0.05 -6.28 -14.11
CA ALA A 128 -0.54 -6.65 -15.40
C ALA A 128 0.33 -7.68 -16.14
N ASN A 129 1.65 -7.48 -16.16
CA ASN A 129 2.58 -8.40 -16.82
C ASN A 129 2.62 -9.80 -16.18
N THR A 130 2.48 -9.91 -14.86
CA THR A 130 2.43 -11.23 -14.20
C THR A 130 1.14 -12.00 -14.50
N LEU A 131 0.03 -11.31 -14.76
CA LEU A 131 -1.21 -11.96 -15.17
C LEU A 131 -1.12 -12.52 -16.60
N VAL A 132 -0.51 -11.77 -17.53
CA VAL A 132 -0.33 -12.19 -18.93
C VAL A 132 0.53 -13.46 -19.04
N ILE A 133 1.57 -13.58 -18.20
CA ILE A 133 2.46 -14.77 -18.20
C ILE A 133 1.74 -16.02 -17.65
N ASN A 134 0.71 -15.85 -16.82
CA ASN A 134 -0.02 -16.96 -16.19
C ASN A 134 -1.32 -17.34 -16.90
N THR A 135 -1.70 -16.66 -17.98
CA THR A 135 -2.68 -17.19 -18.93
C THR A 135 -2.01 -18.30 -19.73
N PRO A 136 -2.36 -19.59 -19.54
CA PRO A 136 -1.86 -20.63 -20.42
C PRO A 136 -2.34 -20.29 -21.83
N ASP A 137 -1.41 -20.27 -22.79
CA ASP A 137 -1.76 -20.14 -24.20
C ASP A 137 -2.87 -21.15 -24.49
N THR A 138 -4.08 -20.66 -24.74
CA THR A 138 -5.08 -21.46 -25.43
C THR A 138 -4.56 -21.64 -26.85
N VAL A 139 -3.77 -22.71 -27.02
CA VAL A 139 -3.36 -23.22 -28.32
C VAL A 139 -4.67 -23.59 -29.05
N ASN A 140 -5.02 -22.78 -30.05
CA ASN A 140 -6.04 -23.12 -31.05
C ASN A 140 -5.56 -24.26 -31.94
#